data_AF-A0A7V9NMC0-F1
#
_entry.id   AF-A0A7V9NMC0-F1
#
_cell.length_a   1.000
_cell.length_b   1.000
_cell.length_c   1.000
_cell.angle_alpha   90.00
_cell.angle_beta   90.00
_cell.angle_gamma   90.00
#
_symmetry.space_group_name_H-M   'P 1'
#
loop_
_entity.id
_entity.type
_entity.pdbx_description
1 polymer ?
#
loop_
_entity_poly.entity_id
_entity_poly.type
_entity_poly.pdbx_seq_one_letter_code
_entity_poly.pdbx_strand_id
1 'polypeptide(L)'
;VAVALNVTPNHLDRYNFFSDYAAAKHRLFTNQTAEDTAILNADDEITASWAKGLKAKVVFFSVQKELDEGLFLRGRDLICRADGEEKVFTTRDAMTLRGLHNVENVLASLAAGLACGASPDSMRETIRNFKAVEHRLEYVTEIKGVKFYNDSKATSVDAALKALEALAEEAGKIVLILGGRGKNAPYQPLAGLIKKNVRKLVLIGEDADNIESQLKGFAEILRADSMPDAVLKSFENAESGDSVLLAPACASFDMFRSFEERGVVFKNAVQNLKSKVEGQPAEPTRTLEIGL
;
A
#
# COMPACT_ATOMS: atom_id res chain seq x y z
N VAL A 1 -15.73 15.93 8.62
CA VAL A 1 -15.18 15.64 7.26
C VAL A 1 -15.11 14.13 7.05
N ALA A 2 -15.57 13.63 5.90
CA ALA A 2 -15.47 12.22 5.50
C ALA A 2 -14.92 12.12 4.08
N VAL A 3 -14.11 11.09 3.79
CA VAL A 3 -13.45 10.91 2.49
C VAL A 3 -13.68 9.50 1.96
N ALA A 4 -14.13 9.38 0.72
CA ALA A 4 -14.14 8.13 -0.03
C ALA A 4 -13.22 8.23 -1.25
N LEU A 5 -12.15 7.43 -1.25
CA LEU A 5 -11.13 7.45 -2.31
C LEU A 5 -11.57 6.68 -3.56
N ASN A 6 -12.13 5.50 -3.37
CA ASN A 6 -12.64 4.62 -4.42
C ASN A 6 -13.41 3.45 -3.79
N VAL A 7 -14.16 2.74 -4.62
CA VAL A 7 -14.78 1.46 -4.27
C VAL A 7 -14.50 0.47 -5.39
N THR A 8 -13.54 -0.42 -5.17
CA THR A 8 -13.26 -1.56 -6.05
C THR A 8 -13.54 -2.87 -5.32
N PRO A 9 -13.82 -3.99 -6.03
CA PRO A 9 -14.06 -5.29 -5.40
C PRO A 9 -12.97 -5.67 -4.40
N ASN A 10 -13.35 -5.89 -3.14
CA ASN A 10 -12.47 -6.31 -2.05
C ASN A 10 -13.34 -6.88 -0.91
N HIS A 11 -12.79 -7.75 -0.06
CA HIS A 11 -13.49 -8.37 1.07
C HIS A 11 -14.78 -9.16 0.72
N LEU A 12 -14.84 -9.81 -0.44
CA LEU A 12 -16.02 -10.58 -0.88
C LEU A 12 -16.26 -11.85 -0.03
N ASP A 13 -15.33 -12.22 0.84
CA ASP A 13 -15.49 -13.27 1.86
C ASP A 13 -16.49 -12.88 2.96
N ARG A 14 -16.75 -11.58 3.13
CA ARG A 14 -17.62 -11.03 4.17
C ARG A 14 -18.94 -10.48 3.64
N TYR A 15 -19.05 -10.31 2.33
CA TYR A 15 -20.18 -9.68 1.67
C TYR A 15 -20.67 -10.56 0.53
N ASN A 16 -21.96 -10.88 0.52
CA ASN A 16 -22.56 -11.71 -0.51
C ASN A 16 -22.50 -11.03 -1.89
N PHE A 17 -22.60 -9.70 -1.92
CA PHE A 17 -22.51 -8.90 -3.14
C PHE A 17 -21.60 -7.69 -2.97
N PHE A 18 -20.96 -7.28 -4.07
CA PHE A 18 -20.14 -6.06 -4.10
C PHE A 18 -20.93 -4.80 -3.74
N SER A 19 -22.24 -4.77 -4.05
CA SER A 19 -23.15 -3.71 -3.62
C SER A 19 -23.24 -3.58 -2.10
N ASP A 20 -23.17 -4.70 -1.36
CA ASP A 20 -23.24 -4.69 0.11
C ASP A 20 -21.96 -4.09 0.69
N TYR A 21 -20.81 -4.38 0.10
CA TYR A 21 -19.52 -3.77 0.44
C TYR A 21 -19.53 -2.26 0.18
N ALA A 22 -20.03 -1.84 -0.99
CA ALA A 22 -20.18 -0.43 -1.33
C ALA A 22 -21.13 0.30 -0.36
N ALA A 23 -22.29 -0.29 -0.07
CA ALA A 23 -23.25 0.24 0.89
C ALA A 23 -22.66 0.35 2.31
N ALA A 24 -21.86 -0.62 2.73
CA ALA A 24 -21.17 -0.57 4.02
C ALA A 24 -20.22 0.62 4.12
N LYS A 25 -19.48 0.96 3.06
CA LYS A 25 -18.63 2.17 3.01
C LYS A 25 -19.45 3.46 2.98
N HIS A 26 -20.54 3.48 2.22
CA HIS A 26 -21.43 4.64 2.13
C HIS A 26 -21.98 5.09 3.50
N ARG A 27 -22.11 4.17 4.46
CA ARG A 27 -22.54 4.49 5.84
C ARG A 27 -21.67 5.54 6.54
N LEU A 28 -20.44 5.75 6.08
CA LEU A 28 -19.56 6.82 6.55
C LEU A 28 -20.24 8.21 6.52
N PHE A 29 -21.13 8.44 5.56
CA PHE A 29 -21.78 9.73 5.34
C PHE A 29 -23.16 9.87 6.01
N THR A 30 -23.71 8.79 6.60
CA THR A 30 -25.12 8.75 7.04
C THR A 30 -25.48 9.77 8.13
N ASN A 31 -24.54 10.08 9.03
CA ASN A 31 -24.77 11.00 10.13
C ASN A 31 -24.35 12.44 9.84
N GLN A 32 -23.85 12.72 8.64
CA GLN A 32 -23.40 14.06 8.29
C GLN A 32 -24.57 15.04 8.12
N THR A 33 -24.29 16.29 8.42
CA THR A 33 -25.21 17.44 8.28
C THR A 33 -24.69 18.42 7.22
N ALA A 34 -25.42 19.49 6.93
CA ALA A 34 -24.98 20.52 5.98
C ALA A 34 -23.70 21.27 6.42
N GLU A 35 -23.32 21.18 7.69
CA GLU A 35 -22.09 21.76 8.24
C GLU A 35 -20.88 20.83 8.01
N ASP A 36 -21.11 19.57 7.65
CA ASP A 36 -20.06 18.61 7.34
C ASP A 36 -19.64 18.67 5.86
N THR A 37 -18.46 18.14 5.59
CA THR A 37 -17.95 17.95 4.22
C THR A 37 -17.78 16.46 3.88
N ALA A 38 -18.31 16.07 2.73
CA ALA A 38 -18.09 14.78 2.09
C ALA A 38 -17.17 14.96 0.89
N ILE A 39 -16.04 14.24 0.87
CA ILE A 39 -15.04 14.31 -0.19
C ILE A 39 -15.11 13.02 -1.01
N LEU A 40 -15.38 13.15 -2.31
CA LEU A 40 -15.66 12.03 -3.21
C LEU A 40 -14.75 12.08 -4.44
N ASN A 41 -14.38 10.89 -4.93
CA ASN A 41 -13.61 10.78 -6.17
C ASN A 41 -14.54 10.89 -7.38
N ALA A 42 -14.36 11.90 -8.22
CA ALA A 42 -15.17 12.05 -9.42
C ALA A 42 -14.81 11.04 -10.53
N ASP A 43 -13.68 10.35 -10.40
CA ASP A 43 -13.18 9.36 -11.37
C ASP A 43 -13.64 7.93 -11.03
N ASP A 44 -14.21 7.71 -9.84
CA ASP A 44 -14.82 6.45 -9.43
C ASP A 44 -16.35 6.59 -9.44
N GLU A 45 -17.00 5.87 -10.36
CA GLU A 45 -18.45 5.97 -10.60
C GLU A 45 -19.29 5.73 -9.33
N ILE A 46 -18.86 4.80 -8.47
CA ILE A 46 -19.60 4.44 -7.26
C ILE A 46 -19.52 5.59 -6.26
N THR A 47 -18.32 6.09 -5.96
CA THR A 47 -18.18 7.21 -5.03
C THR A 47 -18.80 8.49 -5.57
N ALA A 48 -18.68 8.74 -6.89
CA ALA A 48 -19.30 9.88 -7.53
C ALA A 48 -20.83 9.84 -7.44
N SER A 49 -21.44 8.65 -7.62
CA SER A 49 -22.89 8.47 -7.53
C SER A 49 -23.46 8.84 -6.15
N TRP A 50 -22.67 8.72 -5.08
CA TRP A 50 -23.11 8.99 -3.72
C TRP A 50 -23.39 10.46 -3.45
N ALA A 51 -22.84 11.38 -4.24
CA ALA A 51 -23.09 12.82 -4.07
C ALA A 51 -24.59 13.16 -4.07
N LYS A 52 -25.38 12.41 -4.84
CA LYS A 52 -26.83 12.56 -4.85
C LYS A 52 -27.44 12.00 -3.56
N GLY A 53 -27.93 12.88 -2.70
CA GLY A 53 -28.65 12.52 -1.48
C GLY A 53 -27.84 12.67 -0.20
N LEU A 54 -26.59 13.13 -0.27
CA LEU A 54 -25.86 13.55 0.93
C LEU A 54 -26.42 14.88 1.44
N LYS A 55 -26.46 15.00 2.78
CA LYS A 55 -26.78 16.25 3.47
C LYS A 55 -25.56 17.19 3.55
N ALA A 56 -24.37 16.61 3.53
CA ALA A 56 -23.09 17.31 3.62
C ALA A 56 -22.80 18.15 2.38
N LYS A 57 -21.94 19.17 2.55
CA LYS A 57 -21.29 19.83 1.42
C LYS A 57 -20.41 18.81 0.71
N VAL A 58 -20.66 18.59 -0.57
CA VAL A 58 -19.87 17.67 -1.40
C VAL A 58 -18.71 18.42 -2.03
N VAL A 59 -17.50 17.88 -1.90
CA VAL A 59 -16.30 18.34 -2.60
C VAL A 59 -15.75 17.19 -3.42
N PHE A 60 -15.60 17.41 -4.72
CA PHE A 60 -15.02 16.40 -5.60
C PHE A 60 -13.52 16.57 -5.76
N PHE A 61 -12.85 15.46 -6.05
CA PHE A 61 -11.52 15.49 -6.62
C PHE A 61 -11.39 14.61 -7.88
N SER A 62 -10.44 14.92 -8.76
CA SER A 62 -10.19 14.15 -9.99
C SER A 62 -8.75 14.30 -10.49
N VAL A 63 -8.20 13.21 -11.04
CA VAL A 63 -6.96 13.24 -11.82
C VAL A 63 -7.20 13.05 -13.32
N GLN A 64 -8.42 12.69 -13.74
CA GLN A 64 -8.76 12.42 -15.14
C GLN A 64 -9.46 13.59 -15.84
N LYS A 65 -10.18 14.44 -15.12
CA LYS A 65 -10.98 15.54 -15.69
C LYS A 65 -10.89 16.80 -14.84
N GLU A 66 -11.02 17.94 -15.52
CA GLU A 66 -11.21 19.21 -14.83
C GLU A 66 -12.63 19.31 -14.27
N LEU A 67 -12.77 19.89 -13.08
CA LEU A 67 -14.04 19.99 -12.37
C LEU A 67 -14.50 21.44 -12.31
N ASP A 68 -15.80 21.70 -12.49
CA ASP A 68 -16.39 23.04 -12.31
C ASP A 68 -16.21 23.55 -10.88
N GLU A 69 -16.25 22.66 -9.89
CA GLU A 69 -15.86 22.91 -8.50
C GLU A 69 -15.16 21.68 -7.91
N GLY A 70 -14.15 21.91 -7.07
CA GLY A 70 -13.38 20.87 -6.40
C GLY A 70 -11.87 20.97 -6.65
N LEU A 71 -11.18 19.85 -6.45
CA LEU A 71 -9.73 19.78 -6.62
C LEU A 71 -9.36 18.83 -7.76
N PHE A 72 -8.58 19.29 -8.74
CA PHE A 72 -8.25 18.45 -9.89
C PHE A 72 -6.84 18.66 -10.42
N LEU A 73 -6.36 17.68 -11.17
CA LEU A 73 -5.09 17.77 -11.89
C LEU A 73 -5.31 18.40 -13.27
N ARG A 74 -4.61 19.48 -13.57
CA ARG A 74 -4.47 20.03 -14.93
C ARG A 74 -3.01 19.97 -15.35
N GLY A 75 -2.67 19.06 -16.26
CA GLY A 75 -1.27 18.83 -16.66
C GLY A 75 -0.42 18.38 -15.47
N ARG A 76 0.40 19.28 -14.91
CA ARG A 76 1.19 19.04 -13.68
C ARG A 76 0.70 19.83 -12.48
N ASP A 77 -0.31 20.67 -12.63
CA ASP A 77 -0.80 21.56 -11.58
C ASP A 77 -1.96 20.92 -10.83
N LEU A 78 -1.89 20.93 -9.49
CA LEU A 78 -2.99 20.54 -8.62
C LEU A 78 -3.80 21.80 -8.33
N ILE A 79 -4.98 21.88 -8.91
CA ILE A 79 -5.85 23.05 -8.91
C ILE A 79 -6.94 22.88 -7.85
N CYS A 80 -7.27 23.98 -7.17
CA CYS A 80 -8.46 24.11 -6.37
C CYS A 80 -9.37 25.16 -7.04
N ARG A 81 -10.60 24.79 -7.34
CA ARG A 81 -11.63 25.68 -7.88
C ARG A 81 -12.83 25.68 -6.94
N ALA A 82 -13.16 26.85 -6.41
CA ALA A 82 -14.26 27.03 -5.46
C ALA A 82 -14.83 28.45 -5.59
N ASP A 83 -16.14 28.59 -5.50
CA ASP A 83 -16.84 29.89 -5.50
C ASP A 83 -16.48 30.77 -6.72
N GLY A 84 -16.25 30.14 -7.87
CA GLY A 84 -15.85 30.82 -9.12
C GLY A 84 -14.38 31.28 -9.18
N GLU A 85 -13.59 31.06 -8.13
CA GLU A 85 -12.15 31.31 -8.12
C GLU A 85 -11.36 30.04 -8.40
N GLU A 86 -10.29 30.18 -9.19
CA GLU A 86 -9.34 29.10 -9.47
C GLU A 86 -7.96 29.46 -8.93
N LYS A 87 -7.34 28.52 -8.21
CA LYS A 87 -5.99 28.67 -7.65
C LYS A 87 -5.18 27.41 -7.89
N VAL A 88 -3.95 27.59 -8.37
CA VAL A 88 -2.95 26.52 -8.36
C VAL A 88 -2.48 26.32 -6.93
N PHE A 89 -2.76 25.15 -6.36
CA PHE A 89 -2.40 24.83 -4.98
C PHE A 89 -0.93 24.47 -4.87
N THR A 90 -0.48 23.54 -5.71
CA THR A 90 0.88 23.06 -5.83
C THR A 90 1.04 22.38 -7.20
N THR A 91 2.21 21.83 -7.49
CA THR A 91 2.45 21.02 -8.67
C THR A 91 2.83 19.60 -8.28
N ARG A 92 2.62 18.65 -9.20
CA ARG A 92 3.09 17.28 -9.07
C ARG A 92 4.60 17.20 -8.84
N ASP A 93 5.37 18.16 -9.36
CA ASP A 93 6.82 18.19 -9.20
C ASP A 93 7.27 18.53 -7.77
N ALA A 94 6.40 19.20 -7.01
CA ALA A 94 6.64 19.48 -5.59
C ALA A 94 6.37 18.26 -4.70
N MET A 95 5.81 17.17 -5.24
CA MET A 95 5.54 15.93 -4.50
C MET A 95 6.73 15.00 -4.55
N THR A 96 7.07 14.40 -3.42
CA THR A 96 8.02 13.27 -3.34
C THR A 96 7.42 11.98 -3.90
N LEU A 97 6.11 11.80 -3.73
CA LEU A 97 5.37 10.62 -4.14
C LEU A 97 5.17 10.57 -5.66
N ARG A 98 5.50 9.43 -6.27
CA ARG A 98 5.34 9.21 -7.72
C ARG A 98 4.04 8.47 -8.04
N GLY A 99 3.52 8.69 -9.26
CA GLY A 99 2.35 7.98 -9.79
C GLY A 99 1.02 8.71 -9.59
N LEU A 100 0.09 8.52 -10.53
CA LEU A 100 -1.20 9.23 -10.55
C LEU A 100 -2.08 8.91 -9.32
N HIS A 101 -2.05 7.67 -8.82
CA HIS A 101 -2.77 7.30 -7.60
C HIS A 101 -2.31 8.10 -6.37
N ASN A 102 -1.05 8.52 -6.32
CA ASN A 102 -0.57 9.39 -5.24
C ASN A 102 -1.02 10.83 -5.42
N VAL A 103 -1.13 11.31 -6.68
CA VAL A 103 -1.77 12.60 -6.97
C VAL A 103 -3.23 12.59 -6.52
N GLU A 104 -3.96 11.51 -6.81
CA GLU A 104 -5.33 11.29 -6.34
C GLU A 104 -5.43 11.40 -4.81
N ASN A 105 -4.57 10.68 -4.08
CA ASN A 105 -4.52 10.73 -2.61
C ASN A 105 -4.19 12.14 -2.08
N VAL A 106 -3.30 12.88 -2.76
CA VAL A 106 -2.95 14.25 -2.38
C VAL A 106 -4.12 15.20 -2.62
N LEU A 107 -4.83 15.10 -3.74
CA LEU A 107 -6.03 15.93 -3.99
C LEU A 107 -7.11 15.67 -2.94
N ALA A 108 -7.37 14.39 -2.60
CA ALA A 108 -8.31 14.05 -1.55
C ALA A 108 -7.88 14.59 -0.17
N SER A 109 -6.58 14.55 0.13
CA SER A 109 -6.01 15.05 1.38
C SER A 109 -6.02 16.58 1.46
N LEU A 110 -5.78 17.28 0.35
CA LEU A 110 -5.91 18.73 0.23
C LEU A 110 -7.37 19.17 0.45
N ALA A 111 -8.33 18.45 -0.13
CA ALA A 111 -9.75 18.71 0.08
C ALA A 111 -10.12 18.57 1.58
N ALA A 112 -9.59 17.53 2.24
CA ALA A 112 -9.82 17.30 3.66
C ALA A 112 -9.15 18.37 4.53
N GLY A 113 -7.92 18.75 4.21
CA GLY A 113 -7.19 19.79 4.92
C GLY A 113 -7.91 21.15 4.84
N LEU A 114 -8.39 21.52 3.64
CA LEU A 114 -9.18 22.74 3.45
C LEU A 114 -10.48 22.72 4.26
N ALA A 115 -11.22 21.60 4.24
CA ALA A 115 -12.46 21.45 5.01
C ALA A 115 -12.23 21.51 6.53
N CYS A 116 -11.04 21.13 7.00
CA CYS A 116 -10.63 21.25 8.41
C CYS A 116 -10.01 22.60 8.77
N GLY A 117 -9.87 23.53 7.83
CA GLY A 117 -9.28 24.85 8.07
C GLY A 117 -7.75 24.88 8.13
N ALA A 118 -7.06 23.87 7.58
CA ALA A 118 -5.61 23.91 7.46
C ALA A 118 -5.17 25.05 6.52
N SER A 119 -4.01 25.66 6.79
CA SER A 119 -3.49 26.72 5.93
C SER A 119 -2.91 26.13 4.62
N PRO A 120 -3.09 26.80 3.47
CA PRO A 120 -2.46 26.38 2.21
C PRO A 120 -0.95 26.20 2.30
N ASP A 121 -0.27 27.05 3.06
CA ASP A 121 1.19 26.98 3.20
C ASP A 121 1.64 25.76 4.00
N SER A 122 0.96 25.44 5.11
CA SER A 122 1.25 24.23 5.89
C SER A 122 1.01 22.96 5.06
N MET A 123 -0.06 22.92 4.26
CA MET A 123 -0.34 21.79 3.38
C MET A 123 0.72 21.64 2.28
N ARG A 124 1.17 22.75 1.65
CA ARG A 124 2.25 22.71 0.65
C ARG A 124 3.56 22.21 1.24
N GLU A 125 3.92 22.69 2.43
CA GLU A 125 5.11 22.23 3.14
C GLU A 125 5.03 20.73 3.45
N THR A 126 3.88 20.28 3.95
CA THR A 126 3.64 18.86 4.24
C THR A 126 3.79 18.00 2.99
N ILE A 127 3.22 18.42 1.85
CA ILE A 127 3.34 17.69 0.58
C ILE A 127 4.80 17.57 0.12
N ARG A 128 5.60 18.64 0.26
CA ARG A 128 7.02 18.63 -0.13
C ARG A 128 7.86 17.71 0.74
N ASN A 129 7.52 17.60 2.02
CA ASN A 129 8.29 16.86 3.01
C ASN A 129 7.73 15.47 3.32
N PHE A 130 6.55 15.12 2.78
CA PHE A 130 5.91 13.84 3.03
C PHE A 130 6.82 12.71 2.55
N LYS A 131 7.09 11.74 3.42
CA LYS A 131 7.80 10.52 3.06
C LYS A 131 6.78 9.42 2.81
N ALA A 132 7.02 8.60 1.79
CA ALA A 132 6.16 7.45 1.51
C ALA A 132 5.96 6.62 2.78
N VAL A 133 4.73 6.13 2.97
CA VAL A 133 4.35 5.35 4.14
C VAL A 133 5.25 4.12 4.23
N GLU A 134 5.90 3.91 5.37
CA GLU A 134 6.67 2.70 5.64
C GLU A 134 5.86 1.46 5.26
N HIS A 135 6.55 0.40 4.81
CA HIS A 135 5.94 -0.87 4.43
C HIS A 135 5.11 -0.85 3.12
N ARG A 136 5.33 0.14 2.23
CA ARG A 136 4.88 0.15 0.83
C ARG A 136 6.06 0.13 -0.14
N LEU A 137 6.44 -1.04 -0.64
CA LEU A 137 7.65 -1.25 -1.46
C LEU A 137 8.88 -0.49 -0.91
N GLU A 138 9.01 -0.48 0.42
CA GLU A 138 10.05 0.26 1.13
C GLU A 138 11.40 -0.42 0.92
N TYR A 139 12.33 0.25 0.24
CA TYR A 139 13.71 -0.23 0.15
C TYR A 139 14.35 -0.20 1.55
N VAL A 140 14.84 -1.35 2.01
CA VAL A 140 15.41 -1.53 3.34
C VAL A 140 16.93 -1.37 3.32
N THR A 141 17.63 -2.19 2.54
CA THR A 141 19.08 -2.17 2.34
C THR A 141 19.45 -3.11 1.19
N GLU A 142 20.71 -3.09 0.80
CA GLU A 142 21.35 -4.10 -0.04
C GLU A 142 22.38 -4.88 0.79
N ILE A 143 22.49 -6.20 0.55
CA ILE A 143 23.48 -7.09 1.17
C ILE A 143 24.11 -7.91 0.06
N LYS A 144 25.42 -7.78 -0.17
CA LYS A 144 26.18 -8.50 -1.21
C LYS A 144 25.50 -8.50 -2.60
N GLY A 145 24.97 -7.35 -3.02
CA GLY A 145 24.30 -7.23 -4.33
C GLY A 145 22.81 -7.57 -4.34
N VAL A 146 22.23 -8.01 -3.21
CA VAL A 146 20.81 -8.38 -3.10
C VAL A 146 20.04 -7.26 -2.41
N LYS A 147 19.05 -6.68 -3.09
CA LYS A 147 18.20 -5.60 -2.54
C LYS A 147 17.04 -6.19 -1.73
N PHE A 148 16.67 -5.55 -0.62
CA PHE A 148 15.54 -5.96 0.21
C PHE A 148 14.44 -4.90 0.19
N TYR A 149 13.23 -5.34 -0.15
CA TYR A 149 12.04 -4.49 -0.21
C TYR A 149 10.96 -4.98 0.76
N ASN A 150 10.44 -4.07 1.57
CA ASN A 150 9.38 -4.29 2.54
C ASN A 150 8.05 -3.74 2.01
N ASP A 151 7.16 -4.63 1.59
CA ASP A 151 5.78 -4.30 1.25
C ASP A 151 4.80 -5.07 2.14
N SER A 152 5.08 -5.11 3.46
CA SER A 152 4.22 -5.81 4.43
C SER A 152 2.74 -5.36 4.39
N LYS A 153 2.45 -4.15 3.87
CA LYS A 153 1.09 -3.65 3.67
C LYS A 153 0.33 -4.36 2.53
N ALA A 154 1.00 -5.14 1.68
CA ALA A 154 0.39 -5.98 0.66
C ALA A 154 -0.36 -7.18 1.28
N THR A 155 -1.49 -6.88 1.94
CA THR A 155 -2.35 -7.85 2.65
C THR A 155 -3.44 -8.46 1.76
N SER A 156 -3.31 -8.32 0.44
CA SER A 156 -4.19 -8.92 -0.57
C SER A 156 -3.38 -9.34 -1.80
N VAL A 157 -3.94 -10.27 -2.58
CA VAL A 157 -3.35 -10.76 -3.83
C VAL A 157 -3.09 -9.61 -4.81
N ASP A 158 -4.05 -8.68 -4.98
CA ASP A 158 -3.88 -7.52 -5.86
C ASP A 158 -2.76 -6.58 -5.43
N ALA A 159 -2.58 -6.41 -4.11
CA ALA A 159 -1.50 -5.58 -3.60
C ALA A 159 -0.14 -6.24 -3.83
N ALA A 160 -0.04 -7.55 -3.59
CA ALA A 160 1.17 -8.30 -3.87
C ALA A 160 1.49 -8.36 -5.37
N LEU A 161 0.47 -8.43 -6.23
CA LEU A 161 0.61 -8.37 -7.68
C LEU A 161 1.27 -7.06 -8.12
N LYS A 162 0.73 -5.92 -7.65
CA LYS A 162 1.30 -4.59 -7.95
C LYS A 162 2.72 -4.42 -7.44
N ALA A 163 3.03 -5.00 -6.27
CA ALA A 163 4.37 -5.01 -5.72
C ALA A 163 5.35 -5.78 -6.62
N LEU A 164 4.91 -6.95 -7.07
CA LEU A 164 5.68 -7.82 -7.95
C LEU A 164 5.87 -7.20 -9.34
N GLU A 165 4.85 -6.56 -9.91
CA GLU A 165 4.94 -5.81 -11.17
C GLU A 165 5.97 -4.69 -11.09
N ALA A 166 5.96 -3.90 -10.01
CA ALA A 166 6.88 -2.78 -9.84
C ALA A 166 8.36 -3.21 -9.81
N LEU A 167 8.66 -4.36 -9.20
CA LEU A 167 10.03 -4.89 -9.17
C LEU A 167 10.38 -5.76 -10.39
N ALA A 168 9.38 -6.28 -11.12
CA ALA A 168 9.59 -7.09 -12.31
C ALA A 168 10.23 -6.31 -13.47
N GLU A 169 10.22 -4.97 -13.41
CA GLU A 169 10.89 -4.08 -14.36
C GLU A 169 12.38 -3.88 -14.05
N GLU A 170 12.84 -4.22 -12.84
CA GLU A 170 14.26 -4.14 -12.47
C GLU A 170 15.08 -5.29 -13.09
N ALA A 171 16.39 -5.08 -13.25
CA ALA A 171 17.30 -6.15 -13.63
C ALA A 171 17.47 -7.14 -12.47
N GLY A 172 17.38 -8.45 -12.75
CA GLY A 172 17.48 -9.52 -11.75
C GLY A 172 16.19 -10.32 -11.60
N LYS A 173 16.22 -11.35 -10.74
CA LYS A 173 15.03 -12.11 -10.34
C LYS A 173 14.61 -11.71 -8.93
N ILE A 174 13.41 -12.13 -8.55
CA ILE A 174 12.81 -11.81 -7.26
C ILE A 174 12.73 -13.08 -6.41
N VAL A 175 13.20 -13.04 -5.16
CA VAL A 175 12.83 -14.02 -4.15
C VAL A 175 11.68 -13.45 -3.34
N LEU A 176 10.49 -14.05 -3.50
CA LEU A 176 9.23 -13.49 -3.03
C LEU A 176 8.75 -14.21 -1.76
N ILE A 177 8.56 -13.45 -0.68
CA ILE A 177 8.00 -13.96 0.58
C ILE A 177 6.48 -13.77 0.57
N LEU A 178 5.74 -14.86 0.62
CA LEU A 178 4.27 -14.91 0.69
C LEU A 178 3.79 -15.56 1.98
N GLY A 179 2.60 -15.19 2.42
CA GLY A 179 1.86 -15.88 3.47
C GLY A 179 1.55 -15.06 4.71
N GLY A 180 0.92 -15.74 5.67
CA GLY A 180 0.14 -15.15 6.76
C GLY A 180 -1.27 -15.77 6.80
N ARG A 181 -2.23 -15.07 7.39
CA ARG A 181 -3.65 -15.46 7.37
C ARG A 181 -4.32 -15.08 6.04
N GLY A 182 -4.68 -16.09 5.27
CA GLY A 182 -5.41 -15.96 4.00
C GLY A 182 -6.81 -15.37 4.17
N LYS A 183 -7.36 -14.84 3.08
CA LYS A 183 -8.73 -14.30 3.01
C LYS A 183 -9.61 -15.08 2.03
N ASN A 184 -9.28 -16.34 1.78
CA ASN A 184 -9.94 -17.22 0.78
C ASN A 184 -9.96 -16.65 -0.66
N ALA A 185 -9.09 -15.69 -0.98
CA ALA A 185 -8.91 -15.19 -2.34
C ALA A 185 -7.99 -16.14 -3.14
N PRO A 186 -8.21 -16.30 -4.46
CA PRO A 186 -7.33 -17.12 -5.29
C PRO A 186 -5.98 -16.43 -5.50
N TYR A 187 -4.88 -17.18 -5.37
CA TYR A 187 -3.52 -16.69 -5.60
C TYR A 187 -3.10 -16.76 -7.07
N GLN A 188 -3.90 -17.41 -7.93
CA GLN A 188 -3.57 -17.58 -9.35
C GLN A 188 -3.27 -16.32 -10.16
N PRO A 189 -3.81 -15.13 -9.85
CA PRO A 189 -3.39 -13.90 -10.54
C PRO A 189 -1.88 -13.65 -10.48
N LEU A 190 -1.17 -14.14 -9.45
CA LEU A 190 0.29 -13.99 -9.31
C LEU A 190 1.09 -14.93 -10.22
N ALA A 191 0.49 -16.05 -10.67
CA ALA A 191 1.21 -17.17 -11.28
C ALA A 191 2.02 -16.79 -12.53
N GLY A 192 1.46 -15.92 -13.38
CA GLY A 192 2.12 -15.47 -14.61
C GLY A 192 3.41 -14.69 -14.35
N LEU A 193 3.38 -13.76 -13.39
CA LEU A 193 4.56 -12.99 -12.99
C LEU A 193 5.55 -13.83 -12.19
N ILE A 194 5.07 -14.72 -11.32
CA ILE A 194 5.93 -15.64 -10.57
C ILE A 194 6.77 -16.46 -11.55
N LYS A 195 6.14 -17.09 -12.55
CA LYS A 195 6.85 -17.90 -13.53
C LYS A 195 7.91 -17.13 -14.32
N LYS A 196 7.66 -15.84 -14.59
CA LYS A 196 8.55 -15.01 -15.41
C LYS A 196 9.66 -14.35 -14.60
N ASN A 197 9.38 -13.88 -13.39
CA ASN A 197 10.24 -12.95 -12.65
C ASN A 197 10.73 -13.48 -11.31
N VAL A 198 10.09 -14.51 -10.73
CA VAL A 198 10.45 -15.02 -9.40
C VAL A 198 11.45 -16.18 -9.52
N ARG A 199 12.53 -16.08 -8.75
CA ARG A 199 13.53 -17.14 -8.59
C ARG A 199 13.03 -18.23 -7.65
N LYS A 200 12.61 -17.82 -6.44
CA LYS A 200 12.03 -18.70 -5.42
C LYS A 200 10.89 -18.02 -4.69
N LEU A 201 9.93 -18.84 -4.26
CA LEU A 201 8.90 -18.46 -3.31
C LEU A 201 9.32 -18.94 -1.92
N VAL A 202 9.16 -18.08 -0.92
CA VAL A 202 9.33 -18.44 0.49
C VAL A 202 7.99 -18.26 1.17
N LEU A 203 7.38 -19.35 1.62
CA LEU A 203 6.05 -19.37 2.22
C LEU A 203 6.15 -19.44 3.74
N ILE A 204 5.38 -18.59 4.41
CA ILE A 204 5.34 -18.46 5.88
C ILE A 204 3.89 -18.34 6.37
N GLY A 205 3.61 -18.79 7.59
CA GLY A 205 2.32 -18.57 8.25
C GLY A 205 1.21 -19.54 7.86
N GLU A 206 0.00 -19.24 8.33
CA GLU A 206 -1.16 -20.15 8.36
C GLU A 206 -1.58 -20.65 6.96
N ASP A 207 -1.60 -19.76 5.96
CA ASP A 207 -2.14 -20.07 4.62
C ASP A 207 -1.08 -20.62 3.65
N ALA A 208 0.12 -20.95 4.14
CA ALA A 208 1.23 -21.38 3.31
C ALA A 208 0.94 -22.67 2.51
N ASP A 209 0.19 -23.63 3.07
CA ASP A 209 -0.19 -24.87 2.36
C ASP A 209 -1.16 -24.61 1.21
N ASN A 210 -2.11 -23.70 1.42
CA ASN A 210 -3.05 -23.28 0.40
C ASN A 210 -2.34 -22.52 -0.74
N ILE A 211 -1.45 -21.58 -0.41
CA ILE A 211 -0.62 -20.87 -1.39
C ILE A 211 0.21 -21.85 -2.20
N GLU A 212 0.86 -22.81 -1.54
CA GLU A 212 1.64 -23.86 -2.20
C GLU A 212 0.77 -24.67 -3.17
N SER A 213 -0.41 -25.12 -2.74
CA SER A 213 -1.31 -25.92 -3.59
C SER A 213 -1.70 -25.20 -4.89
N GLN A 214 -1.82 -23.87 -4.86
CA GLN A 214 -2.19 -23.05 -6.02
C GLN A 214 -1.00 -22.65 -6.88
N LEU A 215 0.16 -22.39 -6.27
CA LEU A 215 1.34 -21.83 -6.95
C LEU A 215 2.43 -22.87 -7.27
N LYS A 216 2.24 -24.13 -6.87
CA LYS A 216 3.15 -25.23 -7.19
C LYS A 216 3.34 -25.33 -8.71
N GLY A 217 4.61 -25.35 -9.12
CA GLY A 217 4.99 -25.47 -10.54
C GLY A 217 5.22 -24.14 -11.26
N PHE A 218 4.93 -23.00 -10.62
CA PHE A 218 5.28 -21.68 -11.19
C PHE A 218 6.67 -21.19 -10.76
N ALA A 219 7.15 -21.57 -9.57
CA ALA A 219 8.52 -21.36 -9.10
C ALA A 219 8.87 -22.43 -8.05
N GLU A 220 10.16 -22.56 -7.70
CA GLU A 220 10.57 -23.40 -6.57
C GLU A 220 10.09 -22.77 -5.25
N ILE A 221 9.57 -23.61 -4.36
CA ILE A 221 8.93 -23.19 -3.11
C ILE A 221 9.76 -23.66 -1.91
N LEU A 222 10.00 -22.75 -0.98
CA LEU A 222 10.62 -23.00 0.32
C LEU A 222 9.61 -22.69 1.42
N ARG A 223 9.69 -23.44 2.52
CA ARG A 223 8.91 -23.18 3.75
C ARG A 223 9.78 -22.47 4.76
N ALA A 224 9.21 -21.50 5.47
CA ALA A 224 9.87 -20.83 6.58
C ALA A 224 8.97 -20.79 7.82
N ASP A 225 9.58 -20.98 8.99
CA ASP A 225 8.85 -21.08 10.27
C ASP A 225 8.72 -19.71 10.96
N SER A 226 9.53 -18.73 10.56
CA SER A 226 9.55 -17.39 11.15
C SER A 226 10.04 -16.35 10.13
N MET A 227 9.79 -15.06 10.38
CA MET A 227 10.28 -14.00 9.49
C MET A 227 11.82 -13.95 9.40
N PRO A 228 12.60 -14.13 10.49
CA PRO A 228 14.05 -14.27 10.38
C PRO A 228 14.50 -15.46 9.52
N ASP A 229 13.83 -16.60 9.65
CA ASP A 229 14.10 -17.79 8.83
C ASP A 229 13.74 -17.53 7.35
N ALA A 230 12.61 -16.86 7.08
CA ALA A 230 12.21 -16.47 5.73
C ALA A 230 13.22 -15.52 5.08
N VAL A 231 13.72 -14.53 5.81
CA VAL A 231 14.76 -13.60 5.35
C VAL A 231 16.07 -14.33 5.05
N LEU A 232 16.50 -15.23 5.95
CA LEU A 232 17.72 -16.01 5.75
C LEU A 232 17.62 -16.90 4.50
N LYS A 233 16.56 -17.71 4.41
CA LYS A 233 16.29 -18.56 3.24
C LYS A 233 16.19 -17.76 1.95
N SER A 234 15.59 -16.56 2.01
CA SER A 234 15.50 -15.69 0.84
C SER A 234 16.88 -15.24 0.36
N PHE A 235 17.75 -14.82 1.28
CA PHE A 235 19.11 -14.39 0.97
C PHE A 235 19.99 -15.52 0.45
N GLU A 236 19.93 -16.71 1.07
CA GLU A 236 20.72 -17.88 0.65
C GLU A 236 20.35 -18.39 -0.75
N ASN A 237 19.17 -18.02 -1.25
CA ASN A 237 18.66 -18.43 -2.56
C ASN A 237 18.58 -17.26 -3.56
N ALA A 238 19.10 -16.09 -3.22
CA ALA A 238 19.23 -14.95 -4.10
C ALA A 238 20.64 -14.86 -4.68
N GLU A 239 20.75 -14.33 -5.90
CA GLU A 239 22.02 -14.00 -6.55
C GLU A 239 22.28 -12.48 -6.52
N SER A 240 23.53 -12.06 -6.67
CA SER A 240 23.85 -10.64 -6.82
C SER A 240 23.09 -10.03 -8.00
N GLY A 241 22.40 -8.92 -7.77
CA GLY A 241 21.47 -8.29 -8.72
C GLY A 241 20.01 -8.67 -8.49
N ASP A 242 19.71 -9.72 -7.73
CA ASP A 242 18.33 -10.07 -7.37
C ASP A 242 17.77 -9.16 -6.27
N SER A 243 16.45 -9.28 -6.08
CA SER A 243 15.73 -8.62 -5.00
C SER A 243 14.96 -9.62 -4.13
N VAL A 244 14.94 -9.39 -2.82
CA VAL A 244 14.03 -10.05 -1.86
C VAL A 244 12.85 -9.12 -1.62
N LEU A 245 11.64 -9.61 -1.86
CA LEU A 245 10.39 -8.85 -1.68
C LEU A 245 9.52 -9.53 -0.61
N LEU A 246 9.23 -8.81 0.47
CA LEU A 246 8.11 -9.15 1.34
C LEU A 246 6.82 -8.54 0.79
N ALA A 247 5.98 -9.34 0.13
CA ALA A 247 4.66 -8.93 -0.36
C ALA A 247 3.63 -10.03 -0.06
N PRO A 248 3.18 -10.15 1.19
CA PRO A 248 2.66 -11.40 1.76
C PRO A 248 1.35 -11.90 1.14
N ALA A 249 0.59 -11.07 0.43
CA ALA A 249 -0.76 -11.33 -0.07
C ALA A 249 -1.81 -11.70 1.00
N CYS A 250 -1.40 -11.83 2.26
CA CYS A 250 -2.19 -12.25 3.41
C CYS A 250 -2.23 -11.20 4.52
N ALA A 251 -3.26 -11.27 5.36
CA ALA A 251 -3.27 -10.58 6.64
C ALA A 251 -2.16 -11.12 7.56
N SER A 252 -1.76 -10.35 8.57
CA SER A 252 -0.64 -10.68 9.47
C SER A 252 -1.05 -11.36 10.77
N PHE A 253 -2.36 -11.47 11.05
CA PHE A 253 -2.93 -11.77 12.38
C PHE A 253 -2.74 -13.21 12.88
N ASP A 254 -2.08 -14.06 12.11
CA ASP A 254 -1.65 -15.39 12.52
C ASP A 254 -0.34 -15.34 13.31
N MET A 255 0.61 -14.51 12.89
CA MET A 255 1.96 -14.44 13.46
C MET A 255 2.30 -13.09 14.12
N PHE A 256 1.53 -12.04 13.81
CA PHE A 256 1.80 -10.65 14.23
C PHE A 256 0.51 -9.91 14.61
N ARG A 257 0.62 -8.88 15.45
CA ARG A 257 -0.47 -7.99 15.86
C ARG A 257 -0.95 -7.09 14.74
N SER A 258 -0.07 -6.72 13.79
CA SER A 258 -0.42 -5.89 12.64
C SER A 258 0.57 -6.05 11.48
N PHE A 259 0.26 -5.47 10.32
CA PHE A 259 1.17 -5.49 9.18
C PHE A 259 2.40 -4.60 9.42
N GLU A 260 2.25 -3.55 10.23
CA GLU A 260 3.36 -2.70 10.68
C GLU A 260 4.35 -3.52 11.52
N GLU A 261 3.87 -4.30 12.50
CA GLU A 261 4.74 -5.18 13.29
C GLU A 261 5.47 -6.19 12.39
N ARG A 262 4.76 -6.85 11.46
CA ARG A 262 5.38 -7.75 10.47
C ARG A 262 6.47 -7.05 9.66
N GLY A 263 6.22 -5.83 9.21
CA GLY A 263 7.17 -5.02 8.45
C GLY A 263 8.41 -4.64 9.27
N VAL A 264 8.22 -4.27 10.54
CA VAL A 264 9.32 -3.99 11.48
C VAL A 264 10.15 -5.23 11.75
N VAL A 265 9.52 -6.39 11.98
CA VAL A 265 10.23 -7.66 12.19
C VAL A 265 11.04 -8.05 10.96
N PHE A 266 10.51 -7.85 9.74
CA PHE A 266 11.26 -8.05 8.50
C PHE A 266 12.48 -7.13 8.42
N LYS A 267 12.32 -5.83 8.66
CA LYS A 267 13.46 -4.87 8.66
C LYS A 267 14.53 -5.28 9.66
N ASN A 268 14.14 -5.64 10.89
CA ASN A 268 15.06 -6.09 11.92
C ASN A 268 15.79 -7.38 11.52
N ALA A 269 15.08 -8.35 10.93
CA ALA A 269 15.68 -9.58 10.43
C ALA A 269 16.72 -9.31 9.32
N VAL A 270 16.43 -8.38 8.41
CA VAL A 270 17.35 -7.96 7.34
C VAL A 270 18.58 -7.26 7.92
N GLN A 271 18.43 -6.35 8.88
CA GLN A 271 19.57 -5.67 9.51
C GLN A 271 20.45 -6.64 10.33
N ASN A 272 19.83 -7.60 11.02
CA ASN A 272 20.56 -8.65 11.73
C ASN A 272 21.34 -9.55 10.76
N LEU A 273 20.73 -9.91 9.62
CA LEU A 273 21.41 -10.66 8.56
C LEU A 273 22.60 -9.85 8.01
N LYS A 274 22.41 -8.56 7.71
CA LYS A 274 23.47 -7.68 7.22
C LYS A 274 24.67 -7.65 8.18
N SER A 275 24.40 -7.43 9.47
CA SER A 275 25.42 -7.40 10.51
C SER A 275 26.24 -8.71 10.55
N LYS A 276 25.56 -9.87 10.45
CA LYS A 276 26.22 -11.19 10.40
C LYS A 276 27.04 -11.39 9.13
N VAL A 277 26.56 -10.93 7.98
CA VAL A 277 27.19 -11.12 6.67
C VAL A 277 28.39 -10.19 6.47
N GLU A 278 28.34 -8.98 7.02
CA GLU A 278 29.36 -7.93 6.88
C GLU A 278 30.36 -7.91 8.07
N GLY A 279 30.13 -8.72 9.11
CA GLY A 279 31.05 -8.86 10.23
C GLY A 279 31.03 -7.69 11.22
N GLN A 280 29.96 -6.90 11.26
CA GLN A 280 29.78 -5.84 12.26
C GLN A 280 28.92 -6.35 13.44
N PRO A 281 29.25 -6.03 14.70
CA PRO A 281 28.42 -6.39 15.84
C PRO A 281 27.06 -5.70 15.73
N ALA A 282 25.97 -6.48 15.86
CA ALA A 282 24.61 -5.95 15.85
C ALA A 282 24.45 -4.86 16.93
N GLU A 283 23.98 -3.67 16.55
CA GLU A 283 23.60 -2.67 17.54
C GLU A 283 22.43 -3.21 18.40
N PRO A 284 22.49 -3.04 19.73
CA PRO A 284 21.43 -3.52 20.60
C PRO A 284 20.14 -2.74 20.31
N THR A 285 19.10 -3.48 19.94
CA THR A 285 17.72 -2.99 19.81
C THR A 285 17.33 -2.24 21.08
N ARG A 286 16.95 -0.97 20.98
CA ARG A 286 16.31 -0.23 22.08
C ARG A 286 14.96 -0.89 22.37
N THR A 287 14.93 -1.78 23.36
CA THR A 287 13.70 -2.18 24.02
C THR A 287 13.10 -0.93 24.65
N LEU A 288 11.95 -0.49 24.14
CA LEU A 288 11.12 0.47 24.86
C LEU A 288 10.63 -0.25 26.13
N GLU A 289 11.27 0.06 27.25
CA GLU A 289 10.73 -0.23 28.58
C GLU A 289 9.40 0.51 28.71
N ILE A 290 8.31 -0.24 28.57
CA ILE A 290 7.00 0.15 29.08
C ILE A 290 7.10 0.07 30.60
N GLY A 291 7.26 1.24 31.22
CA GLY A 291 7.19 1.41 32.67
C GLY A 291 5.82 0.99 33.21
N LEU A 292 5.88 0.33 34.37
CA LEU A 292 4.79 -0.19 35.21
C LEU A 292 3.61 0.77 35.41
#